data_AF-A0A7Y0TJ84-F1
#
_entry.id   AF-A0A7Y0TJ84-F1
#
_cell.length_a   1.000
_cell.length_b   1.000
_cell.length_c   1.000
_cell.angle_alpha   90.00
_cell.angle_beta   90.00
_cell.angle_gamma   90.00
#
_symmetry.space_group_name_H-M   'P 1'
#
loop_
_entity.id
_entity.type
_entity.pdbx_description
1 polymer ?
#
loop_
_entity_poly.entity_id
_entity_poly.type
_entity_poly.pdbx_seq_one_letter_code
_entity_poly.pdbx_strand_id
1 'polypeptide(L)'
;MRYLFYIVILAFTVTGCSPHSGNSSADRIAAVVNGVEITQLEVRSLYERTAAPAVSKEAALEQKRNILASLVRSELLAQEAVKLNLDKSPEFPLLLHEAHRQVLAGLAQQSLASATKPLEIEAVRDIVAQNPRLFAERKLLVYEEVLMPVVNVPLLLSLNVKAGKGASLDQLVDEIKAKNFQFRRLTQTQSTDQLDPAIVKVLTSSKPDVPVVARVQDKFAMILMLHNAVPIPLTGEQAEQAARTMASSQMRNMVIQKKMKDALDKAAITYFGEYAQDASGRKIAALPLPDTERAERMNFHRMILVLSITGTFAFIMLQLSASVSVLLGSIWAPRFWPAPKVPAVEKNVDAWLSEYWVPAYIKFFILCCAFVSLFILGTQIMLVWPILEVWIVLASAVTGVLLGTGLSHLYARSPLPRWWVTVVLFILLSLAAALVVTQHYASV
;
A
#
# COMPACT_ATOMS: atom_id res chain seq x y z
N MET A 1 7.97 79.26 21.26
CA MET A 1 8.12 77.89 21.81
C MET A 1 7.44 76.87 20.89
N ARG A 2 8.16 76.39 19.87
CA ARG A 2 7.73 75.25 19.02
C ARG A 2 8.88 74.71 18.15
N TYR A 3 9.98 75.47 18.05
CA TYR A 3 11.25 75.05 17.41
C TYR A 3 12.29 74.51 18.39
N LEU A 4 11.98 74.46 19.70
CA LEU A 4 12.89 73.93 20.74
C LEU A 4 12.77 72.40 20.92
N PHE A 5 11.89 71.74 20.16
CA PHE A 5 11.62 70.30 20.27
C PHE A 5 12.29 69.46 19.16
N TYR A 6 12.81 70.10 18.11
CA TYR A 6 13.44 69.43 16.96
C TYR A 6 14.97 69.32 17.03
N ILE A 7 15.61 69.86 18.08
CA ILE A 7 17.08 69.83 18.25
C ILE A 7 17.57 68.72 19.22
N VAL A 8 16.66 67.94 19.82
CA VAL A 8 17.02 66.89 20.80
C VAL A 8 16.90 65.46 20.26
N ILE A 9 16.45 65.26 19.00
CA ILE A 9 16.37 63.93 18.36
C ILE A 9 17.30 63.87 17.13
N LEU A 10 18.55 64.31 17.31
CA LEU A 10 19.63 64.12 16.35
C LEU A 10 20.96 63.88 17.08
N ALA A 11 20.95 62.99 18.07
CA ALA A 11 22.15 62.58 18.81
C ALA A 11 22.07 61.12 19.29
N PHE A 12 21.69 60.20 18.40
CA PHE A 12 21.97 58.77 18.57
C PHE A 12 22.57 58.22 17.28
N THR A 13 23.74 58.75 16.91
CA THR A 13 24.70 58.00 16.10
C THR A 13 25.23 56.87 16.96
N VAL A 14 24.67 55.67 16.78
CA VAL A 14 25.27 54.43 17.27
C VAL A 14 26.55 54.19 16.47
N THR A 15 27.65 54.79 16.94
CA THR A 15 29.00 54.27 16.70
C THR A 15 29.24 53.18 17.74
N GLY A 16 28.70 51.99 17.48
CA GLY A 16 29.05 50.76 18.17
C GLY A 16 30.12 50.01 17.39
N CYS A 17 31.28 50.64 17.17
CA CYS A 17 32.48 49.95 16.72
C CYS A 17 33.12 49.36 17.98
N SER A 18 33.12 48.03 18.12
CA SER A 18 33.82 47.42 19.26
C SER A 18 35.34 47.62 19.06
N PRO A 19 36.08 48.06 20.08
CA PRO A 19 37.53 48.09 19.99
C PRO A 19 38.04 46.65 20.07
N HIS A 20 38.86 46.30 19.10
CA HIS A 20 39.76 45.16 19.08
C HIS A 20 40.62 45.16 20.35
N SER A 21 40.19 44.41 21.37
CA SER A 21 41.00 44.11 22.54
C SER A 21 41.89 42.89 22.25
N GLY A 22 43.20 43.12 22.37
CA GLY A 22 44.23 42.14 22.12
C GLY A 22 44.14 40.89 23.00
N ASN A 23 44.64 39.80 22.43
CA ASN A 23 45.08 38.57 23.09
C ASN A 23 44.01 37.68 23.73
N SER A 24 42.85 37.48 23.06
CA SER A 24 42.01 36.28 23.27
C SER A 24 41.33 35.72 22.00
N SER A 25 41.40 36.43 20.87
CA SER A 25 40.80 36.05 19.58
C SER A 25 41.65 35.05 18.78
N ALA A 26 42.97 35.10 18.90
CA ALA A 26 43.87 34.20 18.18
C ALA A 26 43.67 32.71 18.54
N ASP A 27 43.23 32.42 19.77
CA ASP A 27 43.00 31.05 20.24
C ASP A 27 41.63 30.47 19.80
N ARG A 28 40.79 31.27 19.15
CA ARG A 28 39.48 30.84 18.62
C ARG A 28 39.43 30.75 17.11
N ILE A 29 40.39 31.36 16.41
CA ILE A 29 40.48 31.38 14.95
C ILE A 29 41.37 30.21 14.49
N ALA A 30 40.93 29.51 13.44
CA ALA A 30 41.67 28.42 12.82
C ALA A 30 42.37 28.87 11.52
N ALA A 31 41.75 29.75 10.73
CA ALA A 31 42.34 30.38 9.55
C ALA A 31 41.62 31.68 9.20
N VAL A 32 42.24 32.54 8.39
CA VAL A 32 41.62 33.73 7.80
C VAL A 32 41.80 33.69 6.29
N VAL A 33 40.71 33.84 5.53
CA VAL A 33 40.68 33.77 4.06
C VAL A 33 40.16 35.10 3.51
N ASN A 34 41.05 35.96 3.00
CA ASN A 34 40.71 37.28 2.46
C ASN A 34 39.85 38.15 3.42
N GLY A 35 40.11 38.05 4.73
CA GLY A 35 39.38 38.79 5.77
C GLY A 35 38.19 38.04 6.39
N VAL A 36 37.83 36.84 5.90
CA VAL A 36 36.83 35.97 6.51
C VAL A 36 37.50 34.99 7.48
N GLU A 37 37.07 34.99 8.74
CA GLU A 37 37.62 34.12 9.79
C GLU A 37 36.92 32.76 9.81
N ILE A 38 37.69 31.67 9.79
CA ILE A 38 37.21 30.30 10.02
C ILE A 38 37.56 29.93 11.46
N THR A 39 36.57 29.54 12.27
CA THR A 39 36.79 29.30 13.71
C THR A 39 37.23 27.87 14.04
N GLN A 40 37.94 27.69 15.16
CA GLN A 40 38.28 26.37 15.68
C GLN A 40 37.02 25.57 16.08
N LEU A 41 35.93 26.26 16.45
CA LEU A 41 34.66 25.64 16.80
C LEU A 41 34.02 24.96 15.58
N GLU A 42 34.07 25.58 14.40
CA GLU A 42 33.56 24.98 13.16
C GLU A 42 34.34 23.71 12.79
N VAL A 43 35.67 23.79 12.81
CA VAL A 43 36.55 22.64 12.54
C VAL A 43 36.26 21.52 13.54
N ARG A 44 36.11 21.85 14.84
CA ARG A 44 35.78 20.89 15.88
C ARG A 44 34.39 20.26 15.67
N SER A 45 33.37 21.06 15.37
CA SER A 45 32.00 20.60 15.14
C SER A 45 31.92 19.63 13.95
N LEU A 46 32.62 19.92 12.85
CA LEU A 46 32.68 19.03 11.69
C LEU A 46 33.50 17.77 11.97
N TYR A 47 34.59 17.89 12.73
CA TYR A 47 35.36 16.74 13.18
C TYR A 47 34.52 15.82 14.05
N GLU A 48 33.80 16.34 15.05
CA GLU A 48 32.95 15.54 15.94
C GLU A 48 31.84 14.79 15.20
N ARG A 49 31.33 15.35 14.09
CA ARG A 49 30.34 14.68 13.23
C ARG A 49 30.90 13.54 12.38
N THR A 50 32.20 13.56 12.11
CA THR A 50 32.87 12.63 11.17
C THR A 50 33.93 11.75 11.84
N ALA A 51 34.16 11.93 13.14
CA ALA A 51 35.19 11.21 13.88
C ALA A 51 34.81 9.73 14.02
N ALA A 52 35.76 8.86 13.69
CA ALA A 52 35.66 7.44 14.00
C ALA A 52 36.00 7.18 15.48
N PRO A 53 35.43 6.14 16.11
CA PRO A 53 35.82 5.74 17.45
C PRO A 53 37.28 5.25 17.48
N ALA A 54 38.01 5.61 18.55
CA ALA A 54 39.37 5.15 18.85
C ALA A 54 40.48 5.53 17.83
N VAL A 55 40.43 6.74 17.27
CA VAL A 55 41.47 7.29 16.39
C VAL A 55 42.68 7.80 17.21
N SER A 56 43.90 7.59 16.71
CA SER A 56 45.13 8.13 17.33
C SER A 56 45.12 9.66 17.32
N LYS A 57 45.90 10.28 18.22
CA LYS A 57 45.97 11.76 18.30
C LYS A 57 46.51 12.35 17.00
N GLU A 58 47.45 11.69 16.36
CA GLU A 58 48.07 12.09 15.10
C GLU A 58 47.06 12.06 13.95
N ALA A 59 46.31 10.96 13.81
CA ALA A 59 45.29 10.83 12.76
C ALA A 59 44.12 11.80 12.98
N ALA A 60 43.73 12.07 14.23
CA ALA A 60 42.74 13.08 14.57
C ALA A 60 43.19 14.50 14.17
N LEU A 61 44.47 14.83 14.37
CA LEU A 61 45.04 16.11 13.96
C LEU A 61 45.09 16.26 12.44
N GLU A 62 45.47 15.20 11.72
CA GLU A 62 45.47 15.19 10.26
C GLU A 62 44.05 15.37 9.69
N GLN A 63 43.05 14.67 10.23
CA GLN A 63 41.65 14.83 9.84
C GLN A 63 41.16 16.27 10.06
N LYS A 64 41.49 16.90 11.20
CA LYS A 64 41.15 18.30 11.47
C LYS A 64 41.81 19.27 10.48
N ARG A 65 43.07 19.01 10.09
CA ARG A 65 43.76 19.80 9.05
C ARG A 65 43.07 19.66 7.69
N ASN A 66 42.64 18.45 7.33
CA ASN A 66 41.92 18.20 6.09
C ASN A 66 40.55 18.89 6.07
N ILE A 67 39.83 18.89 7.20
CA ILE A 67 38.59 19.64 7.38
C ILE A 67 38.84 21.15 7.19
N LEU A 68 39.85 21.70 7.87
CA LEU A 68 40.20 23.12 7.73
C LEU A 68 40.57 23.48 6.29
N ALA A 69 41.36 22.65 5.61
CA ALA A 69 41.71 22.86 4.20
C ALA A 69 40.48 22.81 3.29
N SER A 70 39.50 21.94 3.57
CA SER A 70 38.23 21.91 2.85
C SER A 70 37.42 23.18 3.07
N LEU A 71 37.35 23.69 4.31
CA LEU A 71 36.67 24.94 4.65
C LEU A 71 37.30 26.15 3.93
N VAL A 72 38.64 26.21 3.90
CA VAL A 72 39.37 27.25 3.17
C VAL A 72 39.04 27.20 1.67
N ARG A 73 39.03 25.99 1.06
CA ARG A 73 38.67 25.84 -0.36
C ARG A 73 37.23 26.25 -0.62
N SER A 74 36.27 25.86 0.23
CA SER A 74 34.88 26.25 0.07
C SER A 74 34.68 27.76 0.19
N GLU A 75 35.40 28.40 1.11
CA GLU A 75 35.35 29.85 1.28
C GLU A 75 35.92 30.60 0.07
N LEU A 76 37.06 30.15 -0.47
CA LEU A 76 37.61 30.71 -1.71
C LEU A 76 36.65 30.56 -2.89
N LEU A 77 35.98 29.41 -3.03
CA LEU A 77 34.98 29.19 -4.07
C LEU A 77 33.74 30.06 -3.87
N ALA A 78 33.30 30.26 -2.62
CA ALA A 78 32.18 31.14 -2.31
C ALA A 78 32.51 32.60 -2.70
N GLN A 79 33.72 33.07 -2.38
CA GLN A 79 34.18 34.40 -2.78
C GLN A 79 34.27 34.55 -4.31
N GLU A 80 34.72 33.52 -5.01
CA GLU A 80 34.76 33.52 -6.47
C GLU A 80 33.34 33.52 -7.07
N ALA A 81 32.39 32.77 -6.50
CA ALA A 81 31.00 32.79 -6.92
C ALA A 81 30.36 34.18 -6.79
N VAL A 82 30.70 34.94 -5.74
CA VAL A 82 30.27 36.33 -5.57
C VAL A 82 30.88 37.23 -6.65
N LYS A 83 32.17 37.08 -6.98
CA LYS A 83 32.79 37.84 -8.09
C LYS A 83 32.12 37.55 -9.44
N LEU A 84 31.71 36.29 -9.65
CA LEU A 84 30.97 35.84 -10.83
C LEU A 84 29.48 36.25 -10.81
N ASN A 85 29.02 36.96 -9.77
CA ASN A 85 27.62 37.38 -9.58
C ASN A 85 26.62 36.22 -9.54
N LEU A 86 27.05 35.01 -9.14
CA LEU A 86 26.17 33.84 -9.04
C LEU A 86 25.18 33.97 -7.87
N ASP A 87 25.51 34.78 -6.87
CA ASP A 87 24.64 35.19 -5.77
C ASP A 87 23.44 36.04 -6.22
N LYS A 88 23.51 36.63 -7.42
CA LYS A 88 22.42 37.40 -8.04
C LYS A 88 21.60 36.59 -9.05
N SER A 89 21.92 35.32 -9.24
CA SER A 89 21.18 34.43 -10.12
C SER A 89 19.76 34.18 -9.58
N PRO A 90 18.77 33.89 -10.45
CA PRO A 90 17.41 33.55 -10.00
C PRO A 90 17.36 32.26 -9.18
N GLU A 91 18.34 31.37 -9.33
CA GLU A 91 18.40 30.07 -8.62
C GLU A 91 18.88 30.23 -7.17
N PHE A 92 19.76 31.19 -6.89
CA PHE A 92 20.34 31.39 -5.55
C PHE A 92 19.30 31.51 -4.42
N PRO A 93 18.27 32.38 -4.49
CA PRO A 93 17.27 32.47 -3.43
C PRO A 93 16.41 31.21 -3.26
N LEU A 94 16.15 30.47 -4.35
CA LEU A 94 15.42 29.20 -4.30
C LEU A 94 16.21 28.14 -3.54
N LEU A 95 17.49 27.98 -3.90
CA LEU A 95 18.40 27.05 -3.24
C LEU A 95 18.64 27.42 -1.77
N LEU A 96 18.75 28.71 -1.46
CA LEU A 96 18.88 29.18 -0.09
C LEU A 96 17.64 28.86 0.75
N HIS A 97 16.44 29.11 0.20
CA HIS A 97 15.19 28.76 0.88
C HIS A 97 15.04 27.26 1.10
N GLU A 98 15.42 26.44 0.10
CA GLU A 98 15.44 24.99 0.22
C GLU A 98 16.42 24.52 1.31
N ALA A 99 17.67 24.97 1.27
CA ALA A 99 18.70 24.63 2.24
C ALA A 99 18.28 25.04 3.66
N HIS A 100 17.75 26.25 3.83
CA HIS A 100 17.25 26.74 5.10
C HIS A 100 16.14 25.83 5.66
N ARG A 101 15.16 25.45 4.84
CA ARG A 101 14.09 24.53 5.23
C ARG A 101 14.62 23.15 5.60
N GLN A 102 15.56 22.60 4.83
CA GLN A 102 16.17 21.29 5.09
C GLN A 102 16.95 21.27 6.40
N VAL A 103 17.75 22.32 6.66
CA VAL A 103 18.53 22.45 7.90
C VAL A 103 17.60 22.54 9.11
N LEU A 104 16.57 23.39 9.07
CA LEU A 104 15.61 23.50 10.17
C LEU A 104 14.83 22.21 10.40
N ALA A 105 14.42 21.52 9.32
CA ALA A 105 13.75 20.23 9.43
C ALA A 105 14.66 19.17 10.07
N GLY A 106 15.93 19.10 9.66
CA GLY A 106 16.91 18.19 10.25
C GLY A 106 17.19 18.47 11.73
N LEU A 107 17.33 19.74 12.10
CA LEU A 107 17.50 20.15 13.51
C LEU A 107 16.27 19.79 14.35
N ALA A 108 15.07 20.01 13.82
CA ALA A 108 13.83 19.61 14.48
C ALA A 108 13.75 18.10 14.68
N GLN A 109 14.06 17.31 13.64
CA GLN A 109 14.12 15.84 13.73
C GLN A 109 15.13 15.36 14.77
N GLN A 110 16.33 15.95 14.79
CA GLN A 110 17.37 15.62 15.77
C GLN A 110 16.92 15.94 17.21
N SER A 111 16.32 17.12 17.42
CA SER A 111 15.78 17.51 18.73
C SER A 111 14.69 16.55 19.22
N LEU A 112 13.78 16.16 18.32
CA LEU A 112 12.73 15.17 18.62
C LEU A 112 13.32 13.78 18.93
N ALA A 113 14.37 13.38 18.22
CA ALA A 113 15.08 12.12 18.46
C ALA A 113 15.78 12.09 19.83
N SER A 114 16.42 13.19 20.22
CA SER A 114 17.15 13.33 21.48
C SER A 114 16.23 13.43 22.72
N ALA A 115 14.95 13.74 22.54
CA ALA A 115 13.97 13.82 23.63
C ALA A 115 13.50 12.45 24.16
N THR A 116 13.93 11.33 23.56
CA THR A 116 13.54 9.98 23.99
C THR A 116 14.37 9.52 25.19
N LYS A 117 13.71 9.13 26.30
CA LYS A 117 14.37 8.59 27.50
C LYS A 117 15.06 7.26 27.17
N PRO A 118 16.29 7.00 27.65
CA PRO A 118 16.90 5.68 27.57
C PRO A 118 16.01 4.61 28.22
N LEU A 119 16.00 3.41 27.63
CA LEU A 119 15.29 2.26 28.18
C LEU A 119 15.96 1.77 29.45
N GLU A 120 15.14 1.37 30.43
CA GLU A 120 15.60 0.71 31.64
C GLU A 120 16.15 -0.68 31.32
N ILE A 121 17.11 -1.14 32.11
CA ILE A 121 17.86 -2.38 31.82
C ILE A 121 16.92 -3.59 31.84
N GLU A 122 15.98 -3.60 32.78
CA GLU A 122 14.93 -4.63 32.91
C GLU A 122 14.08 -4.71 31.64
N ALA A 123 13.63 -3.56 31.11
CA ALA A 123 12.85 -3.51 29.87
C ALA A 123 13.65 -4.03 28.66
N VAL A 124 14.96 -3.77 28.60
CA VAL A 124 15.83 -4.31 27.54
C VAL A 124 15.92 -5.84 27.65
N ARG A 125 16.06 -6.38 28.86
CA ARG A 125 16.10 -7.83 29.10
C ARG A 125 14.78 -8.50 28.75
N ASP A 126 13.66 -7.87 29.07
CA ASP A 126 12.33 -8.36 28.68
C ASP A 126 12.17 -8.41 27.16
N ILE A 127 12.66 -7.41 26.42
CA ILE A 127 12.65 -7.40 24.96
C ILE A 127 13.45 -8.59 24.40
N VAL A 128 14.63 -8.87 24.97
CA VAL A 128 15.45 -10.02 24.56
C VAL A 128 14.72 -11.34 24.83
N ALA A 129 14.11 -11.48 26.02
CA ALA A 129 13.39 -12.69 26.41
C ALA A 129 12.12 -12.95 25.59
N GLN A 130 11.36 -11.89 25.26
CA GLN A 130 10.11 -11.99 24.51
C GLN A 130 10.32 -12.22 23.00
N ASN A 131 11.51 -11.92 22.47
CA ASN A 131 11.80 -12.00 21.03
C ASN A 131 12.96 -12.94 20.70
N PRO A 132 12.89 -14.24 21.07
CA PRO A 132 14.00 -15.17 20.90
C PRO A 132 14.46 -15.26 19.42
N ARG A 133 13.55 -15.15 18.46
CA ARG A 133 13.85 -15.18 17.00
C ARG A 133 14.76 -14.07 16.50
N LEU A 134 14.80 -12.93 17.20
CA LEU A 134 15.68 -11.81 16.89
C LEU A 134 17.06 -11.97 17.55
N PHE A 135 17.15 -12.80 18.61
CA PHE A 135 18.32 -12.93 19.47
C PHE A 135 18.81 -14.39 19.56
N ALA A 136 18.32 -15.16 20.54
CA ALA A 136 18.81 -16.51 20.82
C ALA A 136 18.56 -17.54 19.70
N GLU A 137 17.49 -17.37 18.94
CA GLU A 137 17.11 -18.21 17.78
C GLU A 137 17.44 -17.52 16.45
N ARG A 138 18.34 -16.52 16.47
CA ARG A 138 18.73 -15.80 15.27
C ARG A 138 19.44 -16.72 14.29
N LYS A 139 19.04 -16.66 13.02
CA LYS A 139 19.62 -17.46 11.93
C LYS A 139 20.01 -16.57 10.76
N LEU A 140 21.07 -16.96 10.06
CA LEU A 140 21.47 -16.42 8.77
C LEU A 140 20.82 -17.30 7.70
N LEU A 141 19.92 -16.71 6.94
CA LEU A 141 19.18 -17.38 5.87
C LEU A 141 19.80 -17.01 4.52
N VAL A 142 20.14 -18.03 3.74
CA VAL A 142 20.46 -17.89 2.32
C VAL A 142 19.25 -18.40 1.57
N TYR A 143 18.59 -17.52 0.81
CA TYR A 143 17.36 -17.85 0.12
C TYR A 143 17.25 -17.11 -1.21
N GLU A 144 16.46 -17.67 -2.13
CA GLU A 144 16.06 -16.99 -3.35
C GLU A 144 14.65 -16.43 -3.21
N GLU A 145 14.47 -15.22 -3.73
CA GLU A 145 13.20 -14.52 -3.82
C GLU A 145 12.90 -14.22 -5.29
N VAL A 146 11.75 -14.67 -5.76
CA VAL A 146 11.17 -14.25 -7.04
C VAL A 146 9.97 -13.37 -6.75
N LEU A 147 10.19 -12.05 -6.78
CA LEU A 147 9.16 -11.06 -6.52
C LEU A 147 8.38 -10.75 -7.80
N MET A 148 7.05 -10.82 -7.70
CA MET A 148 6.10 -10.39 -8.72
C MET A 148 5.34 -9.16 -8.21
N PRO A 149 5.46 -8.00 -8.86
CA PRO A 149 4.83 -6.76 -8.41
C PRO A 149 3.30 -6.76 -8.53
N VAL A 150 2.73 -7.76 -9.22
CA VAL A 150 1.28 -7.92 -9.41
C VAL A 150 0.87 -9.29 -8.89
N VAL A 151 -0.21 -9.31 -8.09
CA VAL A 151 -0.81 -10.56 -7.59
C VAL A 151 -1.76 -11.10 -8.67
N ASN A 152 -1.46 -12.27 -9.22
CA ASN A 152 -2.36 -13.00 -10.11
C ASN A 152 -2.75 -14.34 -9.47
N VAL A 153 -3.93 -14.43 -8.87
CA VAL A 153 -4.37 -15.61 -8.11
C VAL A 153 -4.35 -16.91 -8.93
N PRO A 154 -4.85 -16.96 -10.19
CA PRO A 154 -4.76 -18.17 -11.02
C PRO A 154 -3.33 -18.65 -11.26
N LEU A 155 -2.41 -17.73 -11.54
CA LEU A 155 -0.98 -18.03 -11.68
C LEU A 155 -0.44 -18.60 -10.36
N LEU A 156 -0.68 -17.94 -9.23
CA LEU A 156 -0.16 -18.38 -7.93
C LEU A 156 -0.70 -19.75 -7.52
N LEU A 157 -1.97 -20.05 -7.81
CA LEU A 157 -2.54 -21.37 -7.60
C LEU A 157 -1.83 -22.43 -8.46
N SER A 158 -1.60 -22.14 -9.74
CA SER A 158 -0.87 -23.06 -10.63
C SER A 158 0.57 -23.31 -10.17
N LEU A 159 1.28 -22.25 -9.78
CA LEU A 159 2.63 -22.33 -9.23
C LEU A 159 2.66 -23.10 -7.92
N ASN A 160 1.68 -22.88 -7.03
CA ASN A 160 1.58 -23.57 -5.74
C ASN A 160 1.30 -25.07 -5.93
N VAL A 161 0.44 -25.44 -6.88
CA VAL A 161 0.18 -26.86 -7.22
C VAL A 161 1.44 -27.52 -7.77
N LYS A 162 2.20 -26.84 -8.63
CA LYS A 162 3.46 -27.37 -9.17
C LYS A 162 4.55 -27.47 -8.11
N ALA A 163 4.70 -26.45 -7.27
CA ALA A 163 5.60 -26.48 -6.12
C ALA A 163 5.26 -27.66 -5.19
N GLY A 164 3.97 -27.87 -4.88
CA GLY A 164 3.51 -29.02 -4.10
C GLY A 164 3.77 -30.39 -4.74
N LYS A 165 3.97 -30.45 -6.06
CA LYS A 165 4.39 -31.65 -6.80
C LYS A 165 5.91 -31.81 -6.92
N GLY A 166 6.69 -30.92 -6.31
CA GLY A 166 8.16 -30.96 -6.33
C GLY A 166 8.80 -30.25 -7.53
N ALA A 167 8.11 -29.32 -8.17
CA ALA A 167 8.72 -28.49 -9.23
C ALA A 167 9.85 -27.62 -8.68
N SER A 168 10.94 -27.45 -9.45
CA SER A 168 12.05 -26.58 -9.08
C SER A 168 11.72 -25.10 -9.28
N LEU A 169 12.46 -24.20 -8.64
CA LEU A 169 12.24 -22.76 -8.80
C LEU A 169 12.37 -22.34 -10.27
N ASP A 170 13.32 -22.90 -11.02
CA ASP A 170 13.50 -22.59 -12.45
C ASP A 170 12.26 -22.97 -13.27
N GLN A 171 11.65 -24.13 -13.00
CA GLN A 171 10.41 -24.55 -13.66
C GLN A 171 9.23 -23.60 -13.37
N LEU A 172 9.17 -23.06 -12.16
CA LEU A 172 8.17 -22.06 -11.77
C LEU A 172 8.43 -20.72 -12.47
N VAL A 173 9.70 -20.28 -12.53
CA VAL A 173 10.11 -19.07 -13.23
C VAL A 173 9.83 -19.16 -14.74
N ASP A 174 10.06 -20.32 -15.36
CA ASP A 174 9.76 -20.52 -16.77
C ASP A 174 8.26 -20.48 -17.08
N GLU A 175 7.40 -20.90 -16.14
CA GLU A 175 5.95 -20.69 -16.25
C GLU A 175 5.56 -19.21 -16.14
N ILE A 176 6.20 -18.45 -15.24
CA ILE A 176 5.99 -17.00 -15.11
C ILE A 176 6.38 -16.30 -16.42
N LYS A 177 7.54 -16.67 -17.00
CA LYS A 177 8.02 -16.17 -18.31
C LYS A 177 7.07 -16.54 -19.44
N ALA A 178 6.63 -17.80 -19.53
CA ALA A 178 5.74 -18.27 -20.59
C ALA A 178 4.39 -17.54 -20.60
N LYS A 179 3.96 -17.04 -19.44
CA LYS A 179 2.74 -16.23 -19.27
C LYS A 179 2.99 -14.72 -19.34
N ASN A 180 4.21 -14.28 -19.69
CA ASN A 180 4.62 -12.88 -19.84
C ASN A 180 4.42 -12.01 -18.58
N PHE A 181 4.53 -12.58 -17.38
CA PHE A 181 4.49 -11.80 -16.14
C PHE A 181 5.86 -11.21 -15.80
N GLN A 182 5.89 -9.95 -15.37
CA GLN A 182 7.11 -9.33 -14.86
C GLN A 182 7.47 -9.91 -13.51
N PHE A 183 8.75 -10.20 -13.31
CA PHE A 183 9.29 -10.65 -12.04
C PHE A 183 10.71 -10.15 -11.84
N ARG A 184 11.15 -10.15 -10.59
CA ARG A 184 12.54 -9.90 -10.20
C ARG A 184 13.02 -11.05 -9.35
N ARG A 185 14.03 -11.79 -9.83
CA ARG A 185 14.71 -12.83 -9.07
C ARG A 185 15.94 -12.26 -8.40
N LEU A 186 16.11 -12.51 -7.11
CA LEU A 186 17.27 -12.12 -6.33
C LEU A 186 17.63 -13.25 -5.36
N THR A 187 18.92 -13.50 -5.22
CA THR A 187 19.45 -14.32 -4.13
C THR A 187 19.84 -13.39 -2.98
N GLN A 188 19.37 -13.69 -1.78
CA GLN A 188 19.60 -12.86 -0.59
C GLN A 188 20.24 -13.68 0.52
N THR A 189 21.10 -13.01 1.29
CA THR A 189 21.67 -13.54 2.53
C THR A 189 21.35 -12.54 3.63
N GLN A 190 20.36 -12.87 4.46
CA GLN A 190 19.88 -11.98 5.51
C GLN A 190 19.67 -12.73 6.81
N SER A 191 19.82 -12.04 7.93
CA SER A 191 19.54 -12.59 9.24
C SER A 191 18.06 -12.43 9.62
N THR A 192 17.53 -13.32 10.45
CA THR A 192 16.10 -13.34 10.83
C THR A 192 15.59 -12.06 11.48
N ASP A 193 16.47 -11.24 12.06
CA ASP A 193 16.16 -9.93 12.64
C ASP A 193 15.95 -8.81 11.61
N GLN A 194 16.42 -8.99 10.38
CA GLN A 194 16.30 -8.01 9.30
C GLN A 194 15.07 -8.27 8.41
N LEU A 195 14.43 -9.43 8.58
CA LEU A 195 13.34 -9.91 7.74
C LEU A 195 11.97 -9.64 8.37
N ASP A 196 10.96 -9.47 7.52
CA ASP A 196 9.57 -9.40 7.98
C ASP A 196 9.17 -10.72 8.68
N PRO A 197 8.49 -10.68 9.84
CA PRO A 197 8.07 -11.88 10.57
C PRO A 197 7.29 -12.90 9.73
N ALA A 198 6.50 -12.44 8.75
CA ALA A 198 5.76 -13.32 7.86
C ALA A 198 6.70 -14.09 6.92
N ILE A 199 7.73 -13.43 6.38
CA ILE A 199 8.74 -14.05 5.52
C ILE A 199 9.57 -15.05 6.33
N VAL A 200 10.01 -14.68 7.54
CA VAL A 200 10.74 -15.58 8.45
C VAL A 200 9.94 -16.83 8.72
N LYS A 201 8.63 -16.70 9.01
CA LYS A 201 7.75 -17.85 9.24
C LYS A 201 7.69 -18.78 8.04
N VAL A 202 7.56 -18.25 6.82
CA VAL A 202 7.54 -19.05 5.59
C VAL A 202 8.87 -19.77 5.39
N LEU A 203 10.00 -19.05 5.45
CA LEU A 203 11.32 -19.64 5.23
C LEU A 203 11.66 -20.71 6.28
N THR A 204 11.41 -20.43 7.57
CA THR A 204 11.72 -21.38 8.67
C THR A 204 10.81 -22.60 8.73
N SER A 205 9.62 -22.55 8.14
CA SER A 205 8.73 -23.71 8.01
C SER A 205 8.92 -24.47 6.69
N SER A 206 9.60 -23.87 5.72
CA SER A 206 9.93 -24.49 4.44
C SER A 206 11.08 -25.48 4.56
N LYS A 207 11.07 -26.51 3.71
CA LYS A 207 12.22 -27.41 3.53
C LYS A 207 13.26 -26.73 2.63
N PRO A 208 14.57 -27.01 2.84
CA PRO A 208 15.61 -26.56 1.93
C PRO A 208 15.31 -26.97 0.49
N ASP A 209 15.61 -26.07 -0.45
CA ASP A 209 15.47 -26.22 -1.90
C ASP A 209 14.05 -26.53 -2.39
N VAL A 210 13.04 -26.26 -1.56
CA VAL A 210 11.62 -26.37 -1.94
C VAL A 210 11.03 -24.97 -2.08
N PRO A 211 10.59 -24.57 -3.28
CA PRO A 211 9.98 -23.27 -3.48
C PRO A 211 8.60 -23.21 -2.81
N VAL A 212 8.33 -22.11 -2.12
CA VAL A 212 7.04 -21.81 -1.49
C VAL A 212 6.47 -20.55 -2.12
N VAL A 213 5.25 -20.65 -2.62
CA VAL A 213 4.53 -19.51 -3.19
C VAL A 213 3.83 -18.78 -2.05
N ALA A 214 4.16 -17.50 -1.88
CA ALA A 214 3.56 -16.63 -0.88
C ALA A 214 2.97 -15.38 -1.55
N ARG A 215 1.99 -14.77 -0.88
CA ARG A 215 1.41 -13.49 -1.30
C ARG A 215 1.26 -12.57 -0.11
N VAL A 216 1.53 -11.29 -0.32
CA VAL A 216 1.27 -10.25 0.67
C VAL A 216 0.02 -9.49 0.24
N GLN A 217 -1.12 -9.94 0.75
CA GLN A 217 -2.45 -9.40 0.39
C GLN A 217 -2.63 -9.38 -1.14
N ASP A 218 -3.01 -8.23 -1.70
CA ASP A 218 -3.12 -7.97 -3.14
C ASP A 218 -2.01 -7.03 -3.66
N LYS A 219 -0.95 -6.80 -2.86
CA LYS A 219 0.11 -5.84 -3.21
C LYS A 219 1.19 -6.44 -4.10
N PHE A 220 1.69 -7.61 -3.73
CA PHE A 220 2.70 -8.34 -4.50
C PHE A 220 2.71 -9.81 -4.10
N ALA A 221 3.20 -10.63 -5.01
CA ALA A 221 3.38 -12.06 -4.79
C ALA A 221 4.87 -12.40 -4.86
N MET A 222 5.25 -13.49 -4.22
CA MET A 222 6.64 -13.93 -4.21
C MET A 222 6.73 -15.45 -4.21
N ILE A 223 7.81 -15.97 -4.78
CA ILE A 223 8.24 -17.34 -4.53
C ILE A 223 9.49 -17.23 -3.66
N LEU A 224 9.47 -17.91 -2.53
CA LEU A 224 10.59 -17.99 -1.61
C LEU A 224 11.14 -19.40 -1.63
N MET A 225 12.45 -19.55 -1.78
CA MET A 225 13.12 -20.85 -1.68
C MET A 225 14.29 -20.73 -0.73
N LEU A 226 14.22 -21.41 0.41
CA LEU A 226 15.31 -21.46 1.37
C LEU A 226 16.40 -22.41 0.86
N HIS A 227 17.65 -21.99 0.80
CA HIS A 227 18.78 -22.89 0.54
C HIS A 227 19.45 -23.36 1.82
N ASN A 228 19.77 -22.41 2.71
CA ASN A 228 20.49 -22.71 3.93
C ASN A 228 20.05 -21.81 5.08
N ALA A 229 20.06 -22.36 6.29
CA ALA A 229 19.75 -21.65 7.52
C ALA A 229 20.81 -21.98 8.58
N VAL A 230 21.73 -21.04 8.81
CA VAL A 230 22.83 -21.21 9.77
C VAL A 230 22.49 -20.50 11.07
N PRO A 231 22.53 -21.16 12.24
CA PRO A 231 22.30 -20.50 13.52
C PRO A 231 23.44 -19.51 13.82
N ILE A 232 23.07 -18.26 14.13
CA ILE A 232 23.97 -17.18 14.53
C ILE A 232 23.39 -16.48 15.78
N PRO A 233 23.26 -17.21 16.91
CA PRO A 233 22.59 -16.71 18.09
C PRO A 233 23.29 -15.46 18.63
N LEU A 234 22.50 -14.47 19.03
CA LEU A 234 22.98 -13.28 19.73
C LEU A 234 22.60 -13.41 21.20
N THR A 235 23.60 -13.39 22.09
CA THR A 235 23.41 -13.65 23.53
C THR A 235 24.17 -12.65 24.40
N GLY A 236 23.82 -12.60 25.68
CA GLY A 236 24.48 -11.75 26.67
C GLY A 236 24.45 -10.26 26.32
N GLU A 237 25.56 -9.58 26.60
CA GLU A 237 25.71 -8.13 26.42
C GLU A 237 25.48 -7.67 24.97
N GLN A 238 25.86 -8.50 23.99
CA GLN A 238 25.67 -8.17 22.57
C GLN A 238 24.18 -8.14 22.19
N ALA A 239 23.37 -9.05 22.75
CA ALA A 239 21.92 -9.05 22.58
C ALA A 239 21.26 -7.86 23.27
N GLU A 240 21.68 -7.53 24.50
CA GLU A 240 21.17 -6.36 25.22
C GLU A 240 21.46 -5.06 24.46
N GLN A 241 22.67 -4.90 23.91
CA GLN A 241 23.03 -3.72 23.14
C GLN A 241 22.23 -3.61 21.84
N ALA A 242 22.06 -4.72 21.10
CA ALA A 242 21.25 -4.75 19.88
C ALA A 242 19.77 -4.43 20.17
N ALA A 243 19.20 -5.03 21.23
CA ALA A 243 17.83 -4.76 21.68
C ALA A 243 17.65 -3.30 22.06
N ARG A 244 18.61 -2.71 22.80
CA ARG A 244 18.59 -1.30 23.15
C ARG A 244 18.58 -0.42 21.90
N THR A 245 19.47 -0.66 20.93
CA THR A 245 19.52 0.15 19.70
C THR A 245 18.23 0.05 18.89
N MET A 246 17.70 -1.16 18.73
CA MET A 246 16.46 -1.42 17.99
C MET A 246 15.28 -0.70 18.63
N ALA A 247 15.06 -0.92 19.93
CA ALA A 247 13.93 -0.34 20.66
C ALA A 247 14.03 1.18 20.75
N SER A 248 15.25 1.72 20.94
CA SER A 248 15.48 3.17 20.87
C SER A 248 15.09 3.73 19.50
N SER A 249 15.45 3.03 18.41
CA SER A 249 15.12 3.47 17.05
C SER A 249 13.62 3.43 16.77
N GLN A 250 12.94 2.36 17.19
CA GLN A 250 11.49 2.24 17.05
C GLN A 250 10.77 3.35 17.84
N MET A 251 11.18 3.60 19.08
CA MET A 251 10.59 4.65 19.92
C MET A 251 10.82 6.04 19.31
N ARG A 252 12.04 6.34 18.84
CA ARG A 252 12.33 7.59 18.11
C ARG A 252 11.42 7.77 16.90
N ASN A 253 11.27 6.72 16.09
CA ASN A 253 10.42 6.76 14.89
C ASN A 253 8.95 7.01 15.25
N MET A 254 8.43 6.35 16.29
CA MET A 254 7.06 6.57 16.77
C MET A 254 6.84 8.00 17.28
N VAL A 255 7.78 8.55 18.05
CA VAL A 255 7.70 9.93 18.56
C VAL A 255 7.72 10.93 17.41
N ILE A 256 8.63 10.76 16.44
CA ILE A 256 8.72 11.62 15.25
C ILE A 256 7.42 11.53 14.44
N GLN A 257 6.90 10.33 14.18
CA GLN A 257 5.65 10.14 13.44
C GLN A 257 4.47 10.81 14.14
N LYS A 258 4.33 10.62 15.46
CA LYS A 258 3.27 11.24 16.25
C LYS A 258 3.35 12.76 16.22
N LYS A 259 4.54 13.33 16.46
CA LYS A 259 4.76 14.79 16.44
C LYS A 259 4.55 15.38 15.05
N MET A 260 4.93 14.66 14.00
CA MET A 260 4.67 15.07 12.62
C MET A 260 3.17 15.07 12.32
N LYS A 261 2.44 14.02 12.72
CA LYS A 261 0.99 13.97 12.61
C LYS A 261 0.34 15.15 13.35
N ASP A 262 0.73 15.39 14.60
CA ASP A 262 0.23 16.52 15.40
C ASP A 262 0.52 17.88 14.73
N ALA A 263 1.69 18.02 14.09
CA ALA A 263 2.06 19.25 13.37
C ALA A 263 1.22 19.43 12.10
N LEU A 264 0.97 18.36 11.35
CA LEU A 264 0.10 18.37 10.17
C LEU A 264 -1.35 18.69 10.55
N ASP A 265 -1.88 18.08 11.60
CA ASP A 265 -3.26 18.27 12.06
C ASP A 265 -3.52 19.70 12.56
N LYS A 266 -2.48 20.41 13.02
CA LYS A 266 -2.56 21.81 13.49
C LYS A 266 -2.22 22.84 12.42
N ALA A 267 -1.65 22.43 11.30
CA ALA A 267 -1.22 23.34 10.25
C ALA A 267 -2.39 23.76 9.37
N ALA A 268 -2.52 25.07 9.11
CA ALA A 268 -3.41 25.58 8.08
C ALA A 268 -2.74 25.41 6.70
N ILE A 269 -3.01 24.30 6.03
CA ILE A 269 -2.42 23.98 4.72
C ILE A 269 -3.44 24.31 3.62
N THR A 270 -3.14 25.31 2.79
CA THR A 270 -3.96 25.71 1.64
C THR A 270 -3.17 25.50 0.35
N TYR A 271 -3.80 24.85 -0.62
CA TYR A 271 -3.22 24.56 -1.94
C TYR A 271 -3.87 25.47 -3.00
N PHE A 272 -3.09 25.90 -3.99
CA PHE A 272 -3.52 26.84 -5.03
C PHE A 272 -3.20 26.33 -6.44
N GLY A 273 -3.91 26.85 -7.43
CA GLY A 273 -3.66 26.57 -8.86
C GLY A 273 -3.90 25.11 -9.23
N GLU A 274 -3.01 24.57 -10.06
CA GLU A 274 -3.02 23.15 -10.48
C GLU A 274 -2.92 22.17 -9.30
N TYR A 275 -2.31 22.60 -8.18
CA TYR A 275 -2.13 21.78 -6.98
C TYR A 275 -3.37 21.72 -6.08
N ALA A 276 -4.40 22.53 -6.34
CA ALA A 276 -5.64 22.51 -5.57
C ALA A 276 -6.53 21.30 -5.89
N GLN A 277 -6.43 20.75 -7.11
CA GLN A 277 -7.26 19.62 -7.57
C GLN A 277 -6.87 18.30 -6.91
N ASP A 278 -5.57 18.11 -6.60
CA ASP A 278 -5.04 16.89 -5.96
C ASP A 278 -5.14 16.90 -4.41
N ALA A 279 -5.37 18.07 -3.81
CA ALA A 279 -5.37 18.26 -2.37
C ALA A 279 -6.62 17.69 -1.65
N SER A 280 -7.75 17.60 -2.35
CA SER A 280 -9.03 17.13 -1.78
C SER A 280 -9.11 15.60 -1.62
N GLY A 281 -8.24 14.85 -2.33
CA GLY A 281 -8.20 13.37 -2.29
C GLY A 281 -6.97 12.78 -1.59
N ARG A 282 -5.87 13.54 -1.46
CA ARG A 282 -4.67 13.13 -0.71
C ARG A 282 -4.45 14.06 0.48
N LYS A 283 -5.16 13.81 1.58
CA LYS A 283 -4.64 14.23 2.90
C LYS A 283 -3.20 13.73 2.98
N ILE A 284 -2.22 14.62 3.15
CA ILE A 284 -0.79 14.26 3.22
C ILE A 284 -0.65 13.09 4.19
N ALA A 285 -0.49 11.89 3.64
CA ALA A 285 -0.34 10.70 4.43
C ALA A 285 1.06 10.74 5.01
N ALA A 286 1.17 10.76 6.34
CA ALA A 286 2.41 10.35 7.00
C ALA A 286 2.84 8.97 6.44
N LEU A 287 4.15 8.73 6.40
CA LEU A 287 4.82 7.50 5.92
C LEU A 287 3.93 6.25 6.02
N PRO A 288 3.88 5.42 4.96
CA PRO A 288 2.81 4.46 4.73
C PRO A 288 2.64 3.51 5.91
N LEU A 289 1.64 3.76 6.74
CA LEU A 289 1.02 2.73 7.56
C LEU A 289 0.04 1.95 6.66
N PRO A 290 -0.03 0.63 6.77
CA PRO A 290 -1.07 -0.15 6.10
C PRO A 290 -2.45 0.30 6.63
N ASP A 291 -3.14 1.12 5.84
CA ASP A 291 -4.46 1.64 6.16
C ASP A 291 -5.50 0.52 6.05
N THR A 292 -5.88 -0.04 7.19
CA THR A 292 -6.87 -1.11 7.31
C THR A 292 -8.26 -0.64 6.86
N GLU A 293 -8.61 0.63 7.04
CA GLU A 293 -9.91 1.17 6.63
C GLU A 293 -10.06 1.26 5.10
N ARG A 294 -8.97 1.53 4.38
CA ARG A 294 -8.98 1.52 2.91
C ARG A 294 -9.14 0.11 2.36
N ALA A 295 -8.50 -0.87 2.98
CA ALA A 295 -8.65 -2.27 2.62
C ALA A 295 -10.08 -2.78 2.88
N GLU A 296 -10.69 -2.40 4.00
CA GLU A 296 -12.09 -2.71 4.29
C GLU A 296 -13.05 -2.07 3.29
N ARG A 297 -12.85 -0.79 2.93
CA ARG A 297 -13.65 -0.12 1.90
C ARG A 297 -13.54 -0.82 0.55
N MET A 298 -12.34 -1.18 0.10
CA MET A 298 -12.16 -1.88 -1.18
C MET A 298 -12.81 -3.27 -1.17
N ASN A 299 -12.71 -4.00 -0.06
CA ASN A 299 -13.37 -5.29 0.10
C ASN A 299 -14.90 -5.17 0.12
N PHE A 300 -15.43 -4.12 0.74
CA PHE A 300 -16.86 -3.82 0.76
C PHE A 300 -17.40 -3.52 -0.66
N HIS A 301 -16.68 -2.72 -1.46
CA HIS A 301 -17.06 -2.43 -2.84
C HIS A 301 -17.06 -3.70 -3.71
N ARG A 302 -16.03 -4.54 -3.57
CA ARG A 302 -15.96 -5.84 -4.25
C ARG A 302 -17.15 -6.73 -3.86
N MET A 303 -17.51 -6.77 -2.58
CA MET A 303 -18.65 -7.55 -2.08
C MET A 303 -19.98 -7.10 -2.71
N ILE A 304 -20.21 -5.78 -2.85
CA ILE A 304 -21.42 -5.24 -3.50
C ILE A 304 -21.49 -5.64 -4.97
N LEU A 305 -20.37 -5.59 -5.69
CA LEU A 305 -20.32 -5.99 -7.10
C LEU A 305 -20.61 -7.50 -7.27
N VAL A 306 -20.09 -8.36 -6.38
CA VAL A 306 -20.41 -9.80 -6.35
C VAL A 306 -21.91 -10.03 -6.12
N LEU A 307 -22.50 -9.33 -5.16
CA LEU A 307 -23.93 -9.44 -4.83
C LEU A 307 -24.81 -9.03 -6.03
N SER A 308 -24.43 -7.98 -6.75
CA SER A 308 -25.18 -7.51 -7.92
C SER A 308 -25.17 -8.51 -9.08
N ILE A 309 -24.00 -9.08 -9.41
CA ILE A 309 -23.91 -10.12 -10.46
C ILE A 309 -24.73 -11.36 -10.06
N THR A 310 -24.57 -11.81 -8.81
CA THR A 310 -25.30 -12.97 -8.28
C THR A 310 -26.82 -12.77 -8.39
N GLY A 311 -27.30 -11.57 -8.00
CA GLY A 311 -28.70 -11.20 -8.13
C GLY A 311 -29.19 -11.21 -9.59
N THR A 312 -28.40 -10.67 -10.51
CA THR A 312 -28.75 -10.61 -11.93
C THR A 312 -28.90 -12.01 -12.54
N PHE A 313 -28.00 -12.95 -12.23
CA PHE A 313 -28.15 -14.36 -12.64
C PHE A 313 -29.38 -15.03 -12.03
N ALA A 314 -29.71 -14.74 -10.76
CA ALA A 314 -30.90 -15.26 -10.11
C ALA A 314 -32.19 -14.75 -10.78
N PHE A 315 -32.25 -13.47 -11.15
CA PHE A 315 -33.39 -12.88 -11.85
C PHE A 315 -33.57 -13.41 -13.27
N ILE A 316 -32.48 -13.63 -14.00
CA ILE A 316 -32.52 -14.25 -15.33
C ILE A 316 -33.09 -15.68 -15.25
N MET A 317 -32.66 -16.45 -14.25
CA MET A 317 -33.15 -17.81 -14.05
C MET A 317 -34.65 -17.84 -13.67
N LEU A 318 -35.09 -16.90 -12.84
CA LEU A 318 -36.49 -16.70 -12.51
C LEU A 318 -37.33 -16.33 -13.73
N GLN A 319 -36.83 -15.41 -14.55
CA GLN A 319 -37.49 -14.98 -15.79
C GLN A 319 -37.60 -16.15 -16.77
N LEU A 320 -36.58 -17.00 -16.89
CA LEU A 320 -36.62 -18.21 -17.71
C LEU A 320 -37.72 -19.16 -17.22
N SER A 321 -37.78 -19.43 -15.92
CA SER A 321 -38.81 -20.31 -15.34
C SER A 321 -40.23 -19.77 -15.55
N ALA A 322 -40.45 -18.47 -15.34
CA ALA A 322 -41.73 -17.84 -15.62
C ALA A 322 -42.10 -17.90 -17.10
N SER A 323 -41.15 -17.63 -18.00
CA SER A 323 -41.36 -17.65 -19.45
C SER A 323 -41.71 -19.04 -19.97
N VAL A 324 -40.99 -20.08 -19.52
CA VAL A 324 -41.25 -21.47 -19.89
C VAL A 324 -42.60 -21.94 -19.35
N SER A 325 -42.96 -21.53 -18.14
CA SER A 325 -44.28 -21.84 -17.56
C SER A 325 -45.43 -21.24 -18.38
N VAL A 326 -45.25 -20.00 -18.87
CA VAL A 326 -46.22 -19.35 -19.76
C VAL A 326 -46.30 -20.05 -21.11
N LEU A 327 -45.19 -20.53 -21.68
CA LEU A 327 -45.20 -21.20 -22.97
C LEU A 327 -45.82 -22.62 -22.91
N LEU A 328 -45.64 -23.32 -21.80
CA LEU A 328 -46.13 -24.69 -21.59
C LEU A 328 -47.56 -24.74 -21.01
N GLY A 329 -48.15 -23.60 -20.64
CA GLY A 329 -49.45 -23.54 -19.97
C GLY A 329 -49.50 -24.25 -18.60
N SER A 330 -48.33 -24.63 -18.05
CA SER A 330 -48.16 -25.41 -16.83
C SER A 330 -46.94 -24.94 -16.07
N ILE A 331 -46.93 -25.12 -14.75
CA ILE A 331 -45.85 -24.65 -13.88
C ILE A 331 -44.59 -25.47 -14.16
N TRP A 332 -43.53 -24.80 -14.65
CA TRP A 332 -42.24 -25.41 -14.93
C TRP A 332 -41.18 -24.89 -13.96
N ALA A 333 -40.59 -25.83 -13.20
CA ALA A 333 -39.46 -25.55 -12.32
C ALA A 333 -38.18 -26.19 -12.89
N PRO A 334 -37.06 -25.43 -12.96
CA PRO A 334 -35.79 -25.93 -13.45
C PRO A 334 -35.23 -27.02 -12.53
N ARG A 335 -34.73 -28.12 -13.12
CA ARG A 335 -34.25 -29.29 -12.37
C ARG A 335 -32.85 -29.68 -12.87
N PHE A 336 -31.89 -29.78 -11.96
CA PHE A 336 -30.49 -30.10 -12.30
C PHE A 336 -30.18 -31.60 -12.37
N TRP A 337 -31.12 -32.46 -11.92
CA TRP A 337 -30.93 -33.91 -11.88
C TRP A 337 -32.01 -34.61 -12.69
N PRO A 338 -31.67 -35.61 -13.52
CA PRO A 338 -32.65 -36.39 -14.27
C PRO A 338 -33.69 -37.00 -13.33
N ALA A 339 -34.96 -36.95 -13.74
CA ALA A 339 -36.02 -37.55 -12.95
C ALA A 339 -35.74 -39.06 -12.77
N PRO A 340 -36.00 -39.64 -11.58
CA PRO A 340 -36.00 -41.08 -11.42
C PRO A 340 -36.88 -41.70 -12.51
N LYS A 341 -36.41 -42.79 -13.15
CA LYS A 341 -37.21 -43.53 -14.13
C LYS A 341 -38.44 -44.10 -13.40
N VAL A 342 -39.56 -43.38 -13.47
CA VAL A 342 -40.84 -43.91 -13.01
C VAL A 342 -41.28 -44.92 -14.07
N PRO A 343 -41.64 -46.17 -13.70
CA PRO A 343 -42.20 -47.12 -14.66
C PRO A 343 -43.43 -46.49 -15.31
N ALA A 344 -43.63 -46.78 -16.59
CA ALA A 344 -44.69 -46.20 -17.41
C ALA A 344 -46.07 -46.56 -16.85
N VAL A 345 -46.53 -45.79 -15.85
CA VAL A 345 -47.95 -45.64 -15.60
C VAL A 345 -48.48 -44.87 -16.79
N GLU A 346 -49.37 -45.55 -17.51
CA GLU A 346 -50.14 -45.06 -18.63
C GLU A 346 -50.53 -43.59 -18.38
N LYS A 347 -49.90 -42.66 -19.11
CA LYS A 347 -50.24 -41.24 -19.08
C LYS A 347 -51.58 -41.04 -19.80
N ASN A 348 -52.65 -41.54 -19.21
CA ASN A 348 -53.97 -40.96 -19.38
C ASN A 348 -54.06 -39.75 -18.44
N VAL A 349 -53.28 -38.72 -18.78
CA VAL A 349 -53.46 -37.36 -18.25
C VAL A 349 -53.80 -36.50 -19.46
N ASP A 350 -55.10 -36.52 -19.74
CA ASP A 350 -55.92 -35.43 -20.20
C ASP A 350 -55.61 -34.81 -21.56
N ALA A 351 -56.48 -35.21 -22.50
CA ALA A 351 -56.80 -34.63 -23.78
C ALA A 351 -57.28 -33.14 -23.75
N TRP A 352 -56.84 -32.34 -22.77
CA TRP A 352 -57.11 -30.91 -22.63
C TRP A 352 -55.91 -30.01 -22.97
N LEU A 353 -54.72 -30.58 -23.21
CA LEU A 353 -53.52 -29.82 -23.60
C LEU A 353 -53.44 -29.50 -25.11
N SER A 354 -54.51 -29.75 -25.87
CA SER A 354 -54.51 -29.66 -27.34
C SER A 354 -54.74 -28.27 -27.93
N GLU A 355 -54.94 -27.19 -27.15
CA GLU A 355 -55.05 -25.86 -27.77
C GLU A 355 -54.70 -24.68 -26.84
N TYR A 356 -53.58 -24.79 -26.13
CA TYR A 356 -52.99 -23.61 -25.48
C TYR A 356 -52.26 -22.74 -26.52
N TRP A 357 -53.01 -21.94 -27.27
CA TRP A 357 -52.44 -21.02 -28.25
C TRP A 357 -51.97 -19.74 -27.58
N VAL A 358 -50.66 -19.63 -27.38
CA VAL A 358 -50.03 -18.37 -26.93
C VAL A 358 -50.01 -17.39 -28.10
N PRO A 359 -50.66 -16.21 -27.98
CA PRO A 359 -50.64 -15.18 -29.00
C PRO A 359 -49.22 -14.76 -29.38
N ALA A 360 -49.04 -14.43 -30.66
CA ALA A 360 -47.74 -14.03 -31.21
C ALA A 360 -47.11 -12.84 -30.45
N TYR A 361 -47.93 -11.89 -29.98
CA TYR A 361 -47.45 -10.74 -29.21
C TYR A 361 -46.85 -11.13 -27.85
N ILE A 362 -47.35 -12.20 -27.21
CA ILE A 362 -46.80 -12.70 -25.94
C ILE A 362 -45.44 -13.36 -26.17
N LYS A 363 -45.30 -14.16 -27.23
CA LYS A 363 -44.01 -14.77 -27.61
C LYS A 363 -42.97 -13.69 -27.92
N PHE A 364 -43.36 -12.65 -28.65
CA PHE A 364 -42.51 -11.51 -28.96
C PHE A 364 -42.11 -10.74 -27.70
N PHE A 365 -43.05 -10.52 -26.77
CA PHE A 365 -42.78 -9.87 -25.49
C PHE A 365 -41.75 -10.65 -24.65
N ILE A 366 -41.93 -11.97 -24.49
CA ILE A 366 -40.99 -12.84 -23.77
C ILE A 366 -39.59 -12.79 -24.41
N LEU A 367 -39.51 -12.82 -25.74
CA LEU A 367 -38.26 -12.74 -26.48
C LEU A 367 -37.56 -11.38 -26.26
N CYS A 368 -38.31 -10.28 -26.28
CA CYS A 368 -37.80 -8.95 -25.99
C CYS A 368 -37.26 -8.85 -24.55
N CYS A 369 -38.00 -9.37 -23.57
CA CYS A 369 -37.57 -9.43 -22.18
C CYS A 369 -36.28 -10.24 -22.01
N ALA A 370 -36.13 -11.38 -22.69
CA ALA A 370 -34.91 -12.20 -22.63
C ALA A 370 -33.70 -11.44 -23.20
N PHE A 371 -33.90 -10.70 -24.30
CA PHE A 371 -32.86 -9.88 -24.92
C PHE A 371 -32.39 -8.75 -24.00
N VAL A 372 -33.33 -8.05 -23.35
CA VAL A 372 -33.01 -6.97 -22.39
C VAL A 372 -32.19 -7.51 -21.20
N SER A 373 -32.58 -8.64 -20.63
CA SER A 373 -31.86 -9.20 -19.47
C SER A 373 -30.47 -9.73 -19.83
N LEU A 374 -30.29 -10.29 -21.04
CA LEU A 374 -28.97 -10.67 -21.55
C LEU A 374 -28.08 -9.46 -21.85
N PHE A 375 -28.67 -8.38 -22.37
CA PHE A 375 -27.95 -7.12 -22.60
C PHE A 375 -27.45 -6.52 -21.28
N ILE A 376 -28.31 -6.48 -20.25
CA ILE A 376 -27.95 -6.01 -18.90
C ILE A 376 -26.83 -6.86 -18.28
N LEU A 377 -26.89 -8.17 -18.44
CA LEU A 377 -25.84 -9.07 -17.96
C LEU A 377 -24.51 -8.82 -18.67
N GLY A 378 -24.55 -8.64 -20.00
CA GLY A 378 -23.37 -8.34 -20.81
C GLY A 378 -22.68 -7.04 -20.38
N THR A 379 -23.45 -5.98 -20.13
CA THR A 379 -22.91 -4.70 -19.66
C THR A 379 -22.32 -4.81 -18.25
N GLN A 380 -22.98 -5.53 -17.33
CA GLN A 380 -22.43 -5.76 -15.99
C GLN A 380 -21.13 -6.54 -16.01
N ILE A 381 -21.04 -7.62 -16.80
CA ILE A 381 -19.82 -8.41 -16.94
C ILE A 381 -18.69 -7.55 -17.48
N MET A 382 -18.96 -6.70 -18.49
CA MET A 382 -17.97 -5.80 -19.05
C MET A 382 -17.44 -4.77 -18.03
N LEU A 383 -18.32 -4.19 -17.21
CA LEU A 383 -17.91 -3.23 -16.15
C LEU A 383 -17.13 -3.90 -15.01
N VAL A 384 -17.44 -5.17 -14.72
CA VAL A 384 -16.85 -5.89 -13.59
C VAL A 384 -15.55 -6.62 -13.96
N TRP A 385 -15.36 -6.93 -15.25
CA TRP A 385 -14.17 -7.61 -15.79
C TRP A 385 -12.82 -7.03 -15.33
N PRO A 386 -12.61 -5.70 -15.23
CA PRO A 386 -11.34 -5.15 -14.73
C PRO A 386 -11.20 -5.16 -13.20
N ILE A 387 -12.27 -5.38 -12.43
CA ILE A 387 -12.30 -5.19 -10.97
C ILE A 387 -12.37 -6.52 -10.21
N LEU A 388 -13.11 -7.52 -10.74
CA LEU A 388 -13.27 -8.84 -10.12
C LEU A 388 -12.56 -9.93 -10.92
N GLU A 389 -12.04 -10.92 -10.21
CA GLU A 389 -11.41 -12.09 -10.82
C GLU A 389 -12.45 -12.96 -11.56
N VAL A 390 -12.05 -13.55 -12.68
CA VAL A 390 -12.91 -14.39 -13.54
C VAL A 390 -13.58 -15.53 -12.76
N TRP A 391 -12.89 -16.16 -11.82
CA TRP A 391 -13.47 -17.23 -10.99
C TRP A 391 -14.55 -16.75 -10.04
N ILE A 392 -14.46 -15.51 -9.54
CA ILE A 392 -15.49 -14.93 -8.67
C ILE A 392 -16.75 -14.64 -9.49
N VAL A 393 -16.58 -14.18 -10.74
CA VAL A 393 -17.70 -14.02 -11.68
C VAL A 393 -18.36 -15.37 -11.97
N LEU A 394 -17.56 -16.41 -12.26
CA LEU A 394 -18.08 -17.77 -12.47
C LEU A 394 -18.79 -18.34 -11.23
N ALA A 395 -18.20 -18.16 -10.05
CA ALA A 395 -18.81 -18.59 -8.79
C ALA A 395 -20.13 -17.86 -8.53
N SER A 396 -20.16 -16.54 -8.72
CA SER A 396 -21.38 -15.73 -8.58
C SER A 396 -22.47 -16.12 -9.58
N ALA A 397 -22.09 -16.55 -10.79
CA ALA A 397 -23.02 -17.09 -11.78
C ALA A 397 -23.63 -18.41 -11.31
N VAL A 398 -22.81 -19.34 -10.81
CA VAL A 398 -23.29 -20.63 -10.27
C VAL A 398 -24.19 -20.41 -9.06
N THR A 399 -23.77 -19.57 -8.11
CA THR A 399 -24.55 -19.25 -6.91
C THR A 399 -25.86 -18.53 -7.26
N GLY A 400 -25.83 -17.60 -8.21
CA GLY A 400 -27.00 -16.89 -8.70
C GLY A 400 -27.99 -17.81 -9.39
N VAL A 401 -27.51 -18.74 -10.24
CA VAL A 401 -28.36 -19.76 -10.88
C VAL A 401 -28.99 -20.68 -9.84
N LEU A 402 -28.23 -21.16 -8.85
CA LEU A 402 -28.76 -21.99 -7.76
C LEU A 402 -29.82 -21.24 -6.94
N LEU A 403 -29.54 -20.00 -6.53
CA LEU A 403 -30.51 -19.13 -5.86
C LEU A 403 -31.77 -18.93 -6.70
N GLY A 404 -31.59 -18.63 -7.99
CA GLY A 404 -32.68 -18.45 -8.94
C GLY A 404 -33.56 -19.70 -9.05
N THR A 405 -32.98 -20.90 -9.09
CA THR A 405 -33.77 -22.15 -9.10
C THR A 405 -34.54 -22.41 -7.81
N GLY A 406 -33.95 -22.12 -6.65
CA GLY A 406 -34.64 -22.20 -5.37
C GLY A 406 -35.82 -21.22 -5.32
N LEU A 407 -35.61 -19.99 -5.78
CA LEU A 407 -36.65 -18.97 -5.89
C LEU A 407 -37.73 -19.36 -6.91
N SER A 408 -37.39 -20.02 -8.02
CA SER A 408 -38.36 -20.56 -8.99
C SER A 408 -39.27 -21.63 -8.38
N HIS A 409 -38.73 -22.49 -7.51
CA HIS A 409 -39.53 -23.48 -6.79
C HIS A 409 -40.46 -22.84 -5.75
N LEU A 410 -40.04 -21.74 -5.12
CA LEU A 410 -40.91 -20.95 -4.24
C LEU A 410 -41.99 -20.22 -5.04
N TYR A 411 -41.63 -19.63 -6.18
CA TYR A 411 -42.55 -18.98 -7.11
C TYR A 411 -43.66 -19.94 -7.54
N ALA A 412 -43.31 -21.16 -7.93
CA ALA A 412 -44.22 -22.23 -8.32
C ALA A 412 -45.26 -22.61 -7.23
N ARG A 413 -45.00 -22.28 -5.96
CA ARG A 413 -45.90 -22.54 -4.82
C ARG A 413 -46.69 -21.32 -4.36
N SER A 414 -46.39 -20.14 -4.91
CA SER A 414 -46.92 -18.86 -4.44
C SER A 414 -48.10 -18.36 -5.30
N PRO A 415 -49.09 -17.66 -4.71
CA PRO A 415 -50.22 -17.08 -5.44
C PRO A 415 -49.86 -15.72 -6.07
N LEU A 416 -48.70 -15.60 -6.72
CA LEU A 416 -48.24 -14.35 -7.32
C LEU A 416 -49.14 -13.92 -8.51
N PRO A 417 -49.33 -12.62 -8.73
CA PRO A 417 -50.26 -12.11 -9.74
C PRO A 417 -49.81 -12.45 -11.16
N ARG A 418 -50.75 -12.32 -12.11
CA ARG A 418 -50.64 -12.53 -13.56
C ARG A 418 -49.18 -12.47 -14.08
N TRP A 419 -48.80 -13.45 -14.90
CA TRP A 419 -47.45 -13.65 -15.48
C TRP A 419 -46.73 -12.38 -15.99
N TRP A 420 -47.46 -11.44 -16.59
CA TRP A 420 -46.91 -10.17 -17.09
C TRP A 420 -46.35 -9.25 -15.99
N VAL A 421 -46.91 -9.25 -14.77
CA VAL A 421 -46.44 -8.43 -13.64
C VAL A 421 -45.15 -9.00 -13.11
N THR A 422 -45.02 -10.32 -13.10
CA THR A 422 -43.82 -11.01 -12.62
C THR A 422 -42.64 -10.80 -13.56
N VAL A 423 -42.86 -10.92 -14.88
CA VAL A 423 -41.81 -10.68 -15.88
C VAL A 423 -41.31 -9.23 -15.83
N VAL A 424 -42.21 -8.25 -15.70
CA VAL A 424 -41.84 -6.83 -15.58
C VAL A 424 -41.08 -6.54 -14.29
N LEU A 425 -41.51 -7.12 -13.17
CA LEU A 425 -40.85 -6.94 -11.86
C LEU A 425 -39.42 -7.50 -11.85
N PHE A 426 -39.17 -8.63 -12.51
CA PHE A 426 -37.81 -9.18 -12.62
C PHE A 426 -36.89 -8.35 -13.52
N ILE A 427 -37.42 -7.74 -14.58
CA ILE A 427 -36.66 -6.78 -15.39
C ILE A 427 -36.28 -5.55 -14.56
N LEU A 428 -37.22 -4.97 -13.80
CA LEU A 428 -36.95 -3.81 -12.94
C LEU A 428 -35.87 -4.11 -11.88
N LEU A 429 -35.88 -5.32 -11.30
CA LEU A 429 -34.86 -5.76 -10.35
C LEU A 429 -33.49 -5.95 -11.02
N SER A 430 -33.43 -6.48 -12.25
CA SER A 430 -32.18 -6.58 -13.02
C SER A 430 -31.62 -5.20 -13.40
N LEU A 431 -32.49 -4.23 -13.71
CA LEU A 431 -32.14 -2.84 -13.98
C LEU A 431 -31.60 -2.13 -12.73
N ALA A 432 -32.23 -2.36 -11.57
CA ALA A 432 -31.74 -1.83 -10.30
C ALA A 432 -30.35 -2.39 -9.95
N ALA A 433 -30.12 -3.69 -10.17
CA ALA A 433 -28.80 -4.30 -9.99
C ALA A 433 -27.74 -3.69 -10.93
N ALA A 434 -28.10 -3.40 -12.18
CA ALA A 434 -27.21 -2.72 -13.13
C ALA A 434 -26.87 -1.29 -12.69
N LEU A 435 -27.85 -0.55 -12.15
CA LEU A 435 -27.65 0.81 -11.67
C LEU A 435 -26.66 0.86 -10.49
N VAL A 436 -26.77 -0.10 -9.57
CA VAL A 436 -25.81 -0.28 -8.45
C VAL A 436 -24.39 -0.52 -8.97
N VAL A 437 -24.22 -1.35 -10.00
CA VAL A 437 -22.91 -1.60 -10.62
C VAL A 437 -22.34 -0.33 -11.23
N THR A 438 -23.14 0.44 -11.97
CA THR A 438 -22.68 1.69 -12.59
C THR A 438 -22.32 2.77 -11.58
N GLN A 439 -23.07 2.88 -10.48
CA GLN A 439 -22.80 3.86 -9.43
C GLN A 439 -21.53 3.53 -8.65
N HIS A 440 -21.30 2.25 -8.35
CA HIS A 440 -20.09 1.83 -7.65
C HIS A 440 -18.85 1.82 -8.55
N TYR A 441 -18.99 1.56 -9.85
CA TYR A 441 -17.90 1.72 -10.81
C TYR A 441 -17.36 3.16 -10.87
N ALA A 442 -18.23 4.17 -10.76
CA ALA A 442 -17.82 5.58 -10.75
C ALA A 442 -17.14 6.03 -9.44
N SER A 443 -17.26 5.24 -8.36
CA SER A 443 -16.67 5.53 -7.05
C SER A 443 -15.32 4.85 -6.78
N VAL A 444 -14.93 3.91 -7.64
CA VAL A 444 -13.63 3.21 -7.65
C VAL A 444 -12.70 3.97 -8.58
#